data_AF-A0AAV4FQ43-F1
#
_entry.id   AF-A0AAV4FQ43-F1
#
_cell.length_a   1.000
_cell.length_b   1.000
_cell.length_c   1.000
_cell.angle_alpha   90.00
_cell.angle_beta   90.00
_cell.angle_gamma   90.00
#
_symmetry.space_group_name_H-M   'P 1'
#
loop_
_entity.id
_entity.type
_entity.pdbx_description
1 polymer ?
#
loop_
_entity_poly.entity_id
_entity_poly.type
_entity_poly.pdbx_seq_one_letter_code
_entity_poly.pdbx_strand_id
1 'polypeptide(L)'
;MNRKRKKGNRTETSSFGTKGRISHNASKFYNSNLYRALNQNEGINGNENKLPKNLLNTHLLASSEDMSMVPNNSVHLVVTSPPYNVCKDYDNDLSLSEYLQMLKNAFEETYRVLIYGGRMCINVANVGRKPYIPLSDHISKMMIKIGFNMRGEIIWDKGASASHSTAWGSWASASNPTLRDIHEYILVFSKGDFKRQLSKEEMQSKKNSISKENFLSWTKSIWTFKAESAKKIGHPAPFPIDLPDRLIQLYSFETDIILDPFMGSGTTAIAALKNKRQYLGFEVNREYIYLAKEREKTYLESK
;
A
#
# COMPACT_ATOMS: atom_id res chain seq x y z
N MET A 1 46.06 32.57 -9.68
CA MET A 1 45.40 33.01 -8.42
C MET A 1 44.33 32.00 -8.01
N ASN A 2 44.65 31.15 -7.03
CA ASN A 2 43.77 30.12 -6.48
C ASN A 2 42.68 30.73 -5.60
N ARG A 3 41.39 30.60 -5.95
CA ARG A 3 40.27 30.86 -5.03
C ARG A 3 39.76 29.54 -4.46
N LYS A 4 40.25 29.17 -3.27
CA LYS A 4 39.72 28.11 -2.42
C LYS A 4 38.24 28.40 -2.11
N ARG A 5 37.32 27.52 -2.53
CA ARG A 5 35.93 27.47 -2.03
C ARG A 5 35.97 27.13 -0.53
N LYS A 6 35.54 28.05 0.33
CA LYS A 6 35.32 27.78 1.77
C LYS A 6 34.23 26.71 1.92
N LYS A 7 34.56 25.60 2.59
CA LYS A 7 33.57 24.66 3.14
C LYS A 7 32.70 25.43 4.14
N GLY A 8 31.40 25.51 3.89
CA GLY A 8 30.44 26.11 4.82
C GLY A 8 30.39 25.34 6.13
N ASN A 9 30.31 26.06 7.25
CA ASN A 9 30.16 25.48 8.59
C ASN A 9 28.90 24.60 8.67
N ARG A 10 29.02 23.43 9.32
CA ARG A 10 27.87 22.59 9.70
C ARG A 10 27.09 23.32 10.80
N THR A 11 25.81 23.59 10.57
CA THR A 11 24.91 24.22 11.54
C THR A 11 24.14 23.18 12.35
N GLU A 12 23.86 23.53 13.61
CA GLU A 12 23.10 22.73 14.57
C GLU A 12 21.60 22.99 14.48
N THR A 13 20.79 21.99 14.86
CA THR A 13 19.32 22.09 14.88
C THR A 13 18.83 23.00 16.01
N SER A 14 17.98 23.99 15.69
CA SER A 14 17.23 24.76 16.70
C SER A 14 16.22 23.88 17.41
N SER A 15 15.94 24.20 18.68
CA SER A 15 14.98 23.49 19.52
C SER A 15 13.52 23.63 19.06
N PHE A 16 13.20 24.64 18.26
CA PHE A 16 11.84 24.92 17.79
C PHE A 16 11.80 25.48 16.36
N GLY A 17 10.67 25.20 15.70
CA GLY A 17 10.44 25.31 14.26
C GLY A 17 10.84 26.63 13.61
N THR A 18 11.65 26.53 12.57
CA THR A 18 12.04 27.64 11.71
C THR A 18 11.03 27.84 10.58
N LYS A 19 10.63 29.09 10.32
CA LYS A 19 9.89 29.48 9.12
C LYS A 19 10.83 29.50 7.91
N GLY A 20 10.89 28.41 7.15
CA GLY A 20 11.56 28.35 5.85
C GLY A 20 12.30 27.04 5.57
N ARG A 21 12.49 26.71 4.28
CA ARG A 21 13.29 25.55 3.83
C ARG A 21 14.78 25.81 4.12
N ILE A 22 15.19 25.51 5.34
CA ILE A 22 16.60 25.35 5.72
C ILE A 22 16.90 23.85 5.64
N SER A 23 18.02 23.44 5.03
CA SER A 23 18.39 22.02 5.05
C SER A 23 18.79 21.63 6.48
N HIS A 24 17.92 20.93 7.19
CA HIS A 24 18.18 20.47 8.55
C HIS A 24 18.97 19.16 8.52
N ASN A 25 20.07 19.09 9.28
CA ASN A 25 20.77 17.84 9.54
C ASN A 25 19.99 17.04 10.60
N ALA A 26 19.17 16.08 10.16
CA ALA A 26 18.35 15.25 11.03
C ALA A 26 19.15 14.12 11.74
N SER A 27 20.47 14.00 11.53
CA SER A 27 21.27 12.90 12.10
C SER A 27 21.15 12.80 13.62
N LYS A 28 21.02 13.91 14.37
CA LYS A 28 20.85 13.86 15.83
C LYS A 28 19.56 13.14 16.26
N PHE A 29 18.47 13.31 15.51
CA PHE A 29 17.18 12.68 15.80
C PHE A 29 17.20 11.19 15.44
N TYR A 30 17.66 10.85 14.24
CA TYR A 30 17.77 9.45 13.79
C TYR A 30 18.89 8.65 14.50
N ASN A 31 19.85 9.32 15.13
CA ASN A 31 20.86 8.69 15.98
C ASN A 31 20.46 8.67 17.47
N SER A 32 19.22 9.02 17.81
CA SER A 32 18.72 8.91 19.19
C SER A 32 18.54 7.44 19.60
N ASN A 33 18.50 7.17 20.90
CA ASN A 33 18.33 5.81 21.43
C ASN A 33 17.05 5.13 20.92
N LEU A 34 15.98 5.92 20.71
CA LEU A 34 14.73 5.45 20.14
C LEU A 34 14.94 4.76 18.78
N TYR A 35 15.76 5.33 17.91
CA TYR A 35 16.00 4.79 16.56
C TYR A 35 17.13 3.76 16.53
N ARG A 36 18.14 3.87 17.40
CA ARG A 36 19.23 2.87 17.48
C ARG A 36 18.71 1.49 17.88
N ALA A 37 17.73 1.43 18.78
CA ALA A 37 17.11 0.17 19.18
C ALA A 37 16.25 -0.49 18.07
N LEU A 38 15.88 0.27 17.03
CA LEU A 38 15.08 -0.20 15.89
C LEU A 38 15.94 -0.64 14.69
N ASN A 39 17.17 -0.16 14.58
CA ASN A 39 18.05 -0.43 13.45
C ASN A 39 18.78 -1.77 13.60
N GLN A 40 18.14 -2.86 13.15
CA GLN A 40 18.77 -4.18 12.95
C GLN A 40 18.53 -4.74 11.53
N ASN A 41 18.41 -3.88 10.52
CA ASN A 41 18.35 -4.35 9.14
C ASN A 41 19.77 -4.48 8.58
N GLU A 42 20.32 -5.69 8.65
CA GLU A 42 21.51 -6.08 7.88
C GLU A 42 21.22 -5.90 6.39
N GLY A 43 22.17 -5.33 5.66
CA GLY A 43 21.98 -4.86 4.30
C GLY A 43 21.53 -5.96 3.34
N ILE A 44 20.24 -6.01 3.02
CA ILE A 44 19.73 -6.86 1.94
C ILE A 44 20.07 -6.16 0.62
N ASN A 45 21.23 -6.50 0.06
CA ASN A 45 21.62 -6.07 -1.28
C ASN A 45 20.84 -6.90 -2.30
N GLY A 46 19.68 -6.41 -2.72
CA GLY A 46 18.83 -7.11 -3.69
C GLY A 46 18.97 -6.49 -5.07
N ASN A 47 19.76 -7.12 -5.95
CA ASN A 47 19.70 -6.81 -7.37
C ASN A 47 18.25 -6.98 -7.86
N GLU A 48 17.76 -6.02 -8.63
CA GLU A 48 16.42 -6.07 -9.25
C GLU A 48 16.42 -7.15 -10.35
N ASN A 49 15.50 -8.11 -10.24
CA ASN A 49 15.32 -9.16 -11.24
C ASN A 49 14.20 -8.75 -12.20
N LYS A 50 14.31 -9.19 -13.46
CA LYS A 50 13.25 -8.96 -14.45
C LYS A 50 12.11 -9.93 -14.22
N LEU A 51 10.89 -9.40 -14.19
CA LEU A 51 9.69 -10.24 -14.23
C LEU A 51 9.54 -10.88 -15.63
N PRO A 52 9.29 -12.19 -15.74
CA PRO A 52 9.03 -12.85 -17.02
C PRO A 52 7.89 -12.17 -17.79
N LYS A 53 8.04 -12.01 -19.10
CA LYS A 53 7.07 -11.27 -19.94
C LYS A 53 5.67 -11.88 -19.90
N ASN A 54 5.56 -13.20 -19.73
CA ASN A 54 4.30 -13.92 -19.62
C ASN A 54 3.54 -13.65 -18.30
N LEU A 55 4.17 -12.99 -17.33
CA LEU A 55 3.54 -12.56 -16.07
C LEU A 55 3.20 -11.06 -16.07
N LEU A 56 3.51 -10.33 -17.14
CA LEU A 56 3.20 -8.91 -17.24
C LEU A 56 1.77 -8.70 -17.70
N ASN A 57 1.03 -7.87 -16.96
CA ASN A 57 -0.37 -7.55 -17.19
C ASN A 57 -1.24 -8.81 -17.21
N THR A 58 -1.07 -9.66 -16.21
CA THR A 58 -1.80 -10.92 -16.08
C THR A 58 -2.49 -11.07 -14.74
N HIS A 59 -3.65 -11.73 -14.78
CA HIS A 59 -4.36 -12.27 -13.63
C HIS A 59 -4.07 -13.76 -13.53
N LEU A 60 -3.46 -14.18 -12.42
CA LEU A 60 -3.15 -15.58 -12.12
C LEU A 60 -4.24 -16.17 -11.24
N LEU A 61 -4.80 -17.30 -11.69
CA LEU A 61 -5.70 -18.13 -10.88
C LEU A 61 -4.88 -18.98 -9.91
N ALA A 62 -4.46 -18.39 -8.81
CA ALA A 62 -3.57 -19.01 -7.81
C ALA A 62 -3.68 -18.27 -6.47
N SER A 63 -3.35 -18.96 -5.38
CA SER A 63 -3.17 -18.32 -4.07
C SER A 63 -1.88 -17.49 -4.06
N SER A 64 -1.94 -16.29 -3.49
CA SER A 64 -0.76 -15.44 -3.26
C SER A 64 0.11 -15.91 -2.09
N GLU A 65 -0.30 -16.94 -1.36
CA GLU A 65 0.52 -17.60 -0.33
C GLU A 65 1.72 -18.36 -0.92
N ASP A 66 1.69 -18.65 -2.23
CA ASP A 66 2.81 -19.19 -2.99
C ASP A 66 2.98 -18.40 -4.30
N MET A 67 4.03 -17.57 -4.36
CA MET A 67 4.44 -16.84 -5.55
C MET A 67 5.76 -17.39 -6.11
N SER A 68 6.07 -18.68 -5.92
CA SER A 68 7.33 -19.31 -6.37
C SER A 68 7.66 -19.06 -7.85
N MET A 69 6.63 -18.90 -8.69
CA MET A 69 6.77 -18.54 -10.11
C MET A 69 7.25 -17.10 -10.37
N VAL A 70 7.20 -16.24 -9.36
CA VAL A 70 7.61 -14.84 -9.40
C VAL A 70 9.01 -14.71 -8.82
N PRO A 71 10.00 -14.19 -9.58
CA PRO A 71 11.35 -14.01 -9.07
C PRO A 71 11.42 -13.08 -7.84
N ASN A 72 12.43 -13.26 -7.00
CA ASN A 72 12.72 -12.32 -5.91
C ASN A 72 12.99 -10.93 -6.49
N ASN A 73 12.65 -9.85 -5.77
CA ASN A 73 12.98 -8.48 -6.18
C ASN A 73 12.60 -8.14 -7.65
N SER A 74 11.40 -8.50 -8.12
CA SER A 74 10.96 -8.26 -9.50
C SER A 74 9.72 -7.39 -9.64
N VAL A 75 9.07 -7.00 -8.53
CA VAL A 75 7.93 -6.06 -8.53
C VAL A 75 8.26 -4.81 -7.73
N HIS A 76 7.58 -3.71 -8.03
CA HIS A 76 8.00 -2.37 -7.63
C HIS A 76 7.17 -1.75 -6.52
N LEU A 77 5.86 -2.00 -6.58
CA LEU A 77 4.87 -1.50 -5.65
C LEU A 77 3.80 -2.58 -5.48
N VAL A 78 3.42 -2.84 -4.23
CA VAL A 78 2.25 -3.66 -3.92
C VAL A 78 1.12 -2.72 -3.51
N VAL A 79 -0.04 -2.84 -4.14
CA VAL A 79 -1.27 -2.16 -3.71
C VAL A 79 -2.35 -3.20 -3.60
N THR A 80 -2.95 -3.33 -2.42
CA THR A 80 -3.90 -4.42 -2.17
C THR A 80 -4.91 -4.09 -1.08
N SER A 81 -5.96 -4.89 -1.02
CA SER A 81 -6.96 -4.89 0.04
C SER A 81 -7.33 -6.36 0.32
N PRO A 82 -6.80 -6.97 1.40
CA PRO A 82 -7.08 -8.37 1.69
C PRO A 82 -8.58 -8.62 1.98
N PRO A 83 -9.08 -9.86 1.80
CA PRO A 83 -10.44 -10.20 2.21
C PRO A 83 -10.59 -10.02 3.72
N TYR A 84 -11.69 -9.42 4.20
CA TYR A 84 -11.83 -9.08 5.62
C TYR A 84 -12.34 -10.23 6.50
N ASN A 85 -12.62 -11.42 5.93
CA ASN A 85 -13.03 -12.61 6.66
C ASN A 85 -14.24 -12.33 7.59
N VAL A 86 -15.25 -11.64 7.06
CA VAL A 86 -16.45 -11.17 7.78
C VAL A 86 -17.71 -11.95 7.39
N CYS A 87 -17.55 -13.19 6.93
CA CYS A 87 -18.64 -14.08 6.53
C CYS A 87 -19.63 -13.43 5.55
N LYS A 88 -19.14 -12.66 4.57
CA LYS A 88 -19.90 -12.43 3.34
C LYS A 88 -19.90 -13.74 2.55
N ASP A 89 -20.83 -13.92 1.60
CA ASP A 89 -21.05 -15.18 0.82
C ASP A 89 -19.81 -15.77 0.09
N TYR A 90 -18.62 -15.17 0.23
CA TYR A 90 -17.36 -15.48 -0.43
C TYR A 90 -16.17 -15.64 0.53
N ASP A 91 -16.33 -15.38 1.83
CA ASP A 91 -15.27 -15.56 2.83
C ASP A 91 -15.31 -17.00 3.36
N ASN A 92 -14.14 -17.64 3.47
CA ASN A 92 -14.01 -18.88 4.23
C ASN A 92 -14.33 -18.58 5.71
N ASP A 93 -14.92 -19.52 6.44
CA ASP A 93 -15.20 -19.38 7.88
C ASP A 93 -13.91 -19.58 8.71
N LEU A 94 -12.91 -18.71 8.49
CA LEU A 94 -11.62 -18.81 9.16
C LEU A 94 -11.69 -18.19 10.54
N SER A 95 -11.00 -18.79 11.51
CA SER A 95 -10.66 -18.12 12.75
C SER A 95 -9.75 -16.92 12.49
N LEU A 96 -9.70 -15.97 13.44
CA LEU A 96 -8.77 -14.84 13.36
C LEU A 96 -7.31 -15.30 13.19
N SER A 97 -6.91 -16.39 13.84
CA SER A 97 -5.57 -16.98 13.70
C SER A 97 -5.29 -17.49 12.30
N GLU A 98 -6.22 -18.22 11.69
CA GLU A 98 -6.07 -18.76 10.34
C GLU A 98 -6.03 -17.64 9.31
N TYR A 99 -6.92 -16.64 9.46
CA TYR A 99 -6.91 -15.44 8.63
C TYR A 99 -5.57 -14.69 8.70
N LEU A 100 -5.06 -14.43 9.91
CA LEU A 100 -3.76 -13.77 10.09
C LEU A 100 -2.60 -14.63 9.54
N GLN A 101 -2.71 -15.96 9.59
CA GLN A 101 -1.70 -16.85 9.02
C GLN A 101 -1.69 -16.79 7.49
N MET A 102 -2.86 -16.79 6.85
CA MET A 102 -2.99 -16.61 5.40
C MET A 102 -2.38 -15.27 4.95
N LEU A 103 -2.69 -14.17 5.67
CA LEU A 103 -2.06 -12.87 5.41
C LEU A 103 -0.54 -12.92 5.57
N LYS A 104 -0.05 -13.57 6.63
CA LYS A 104 1.38 -13.70 6.88
C LYS A 104 2.08 -14.40 5.71
N ASN A 105 1.54 -15.53 5.25
CA ASN A 105 2.10 -16.30 4.14
C ASN A 105 2.17 -15.44 2.86
N ALA A 106 1.07 -14.78 2.49
CA ALA A 106 1.03 -13.91 1.32
C ALA A 106 1.98 -12.71 1.46
N PHE A 107 2.09 -12.11 2.65
CA PHE A 107 2.96 -10.95 2.88
C PHE A 107 4.45 -11.30 2.98
N GLU A 108 4.80 -12.52 3.35
CA GLU A 108 6.18 -13.03 3.25
C GLU A 108 6.58 -13.18 1.77
N GLU A 109 5.67 -13.69 0.93
CA GLU A 109 5.89 -13.74 -0.51
C GLU A 109 5.97 -12.36 -1.14
N THR A 110 5.09 -11.41 -0.76
CA THR A 110 5.20 -10.02 -1.25
C THR A 110 6.53 -9.38 -0.82
N TYR A 111 7.00 -9.62 0.40
CA TYR A 111 8.32 -9.17 0.84
C TYR A 111 9.42 -9.75 -0.05
N ARG A 112 9.38 -11.05 -0.36
CA ARG A 112 10.37 -11.72 -1.21
C ARG A 112 10.44 -11.12 -2.62
N VAL A 113 9.29 -10.94 -3.27
CA VAL A 113 9.22 -10.48 -4.68
C VAL A 113 9.37 -8.96 -4.84
N LEU A 114 9.10 -8.16 -3.80
CA LEU A 114 9.26 -6.71 -3.85
C LEU A 114 10.75 -6.33 -3.92
N ILE A 115 11.10 -5.36 -4.77
CA ILE A 115 12.46 -4.81 -4.86
C ILE A 115 12.89 -4.11 -3.56
N TYR A 116 14.20 -4.00 -3.35
CA TYR A 116 14.74 -3.13 -2.31
C TYR A 116 14.38 -1.66 -2.59
N GLY A 117 13.87 -0.97 -1.58
CA GLY A 117 13.30 0.37 -1.73
C GLY A 117 11.91 0.41 -2.38
N GLY A 118 11.32 -0.73 -2.72
CA GLY A 118 9.92 -0.86 -3.14
C GLY A 118 8.97 -0.59 -1.97
N ARG A 119 7.69 -0.31 -2.27
CA ARG A 119 6.66 -0.04 -1.26
C ARG A 119 5.53 -1.05 -1.30
N MET A 120 4.86 -1.21 -0.18
CA MET A 120 3.62 -1.96 -0.06
C MET A 120 2.57 -1.09 0.62
N CYS A 121 1.37 -1.08 0.06
CA CYS A 121 0.22 -0.33 0.55
C CYS A 121 -0.95 -1.27 0.73
N ILE A 122 -1.46 -1.35 1.95
CA ILE A 122 -2.53 -2.28 2.34
C ILE A 122 -3.72 -1.46 2.81
N ASN A 123 -4.83 -1.52 2.07
CA ASN A 123 -6.12 -1.01 2.52
C ASN A 123 -6.75 -2.03 3.48
N VAL A 124 -7.16 -1.59 4.66
CA VAL A 124 -7.79 -2.44 5.67
C VAL A 124 -8.78 -1.66 6.52
N ALA A 125 -9.93 -2.29 6.81
CA ALA A 125 -10.87 -1.83 7.82
C ALA A 125 -10.67 -2.62 9.12
N ASN A 126 -10.85 -1.97 10.26
CA ASN A 126 -11.05 -2.70 11.51
C ASN A 126 -12.46 -3.29 11.53
N VAL A 127 -12.60 -4.48 12.11
CA VAL A 127 -13.83 -5.27 12.05
C VAL A 127 -14.30 -5.67 13.44
N GLY A 128 -15.54 -6.16 13.53
CA GLY A 128 -16.13 -6.53 14.81
C GLY A 128 -16.53 -5.32 15.67
N ARG A 129 -17.46 -5.55 16.59
CA ARG A 129 -17.90 -4.56 17.60
C ARG A 129 -17.98 -5.15 19.00
N LYS A 130 -17.96 -6.47 19.13
CA LYS A 130 -18.04 -7.25 20.37
C LYS A 130 -17.37 -8.64 20.20
N PRO A 131 -16.02 -8.73 20.22
CA PRO A 131 -15.06 -7.66 20.43
C PRO A 131 -14.80 -6.81 19.16
N TYR A 132 -14.17 -5.65 19.34
CA TYR A 132 -13.58 -4.88 18.25
C TYR A 132 -12.22 -5.49 17.91
N ILE A 133 -11.97 -5.75 16.63
CA ILE A 133 -10.76 -6.38 16.12
C ILE A 133 -9.95 -5.33 15.35
N PRO A 134 -8.83 -4.83 15.93
CA PRO A 134 -7.98 -3.84 15.29
C PRO A 134 -7.06 -4.50 14.25
N LEU A 135 -7.62 -4.87 13.10
CA LEU A 135 -6.86 -5.52 12.02
C LEU A 135 -5.66 -4.67 11.57
N SER A 136 -5.77 -3.34 11.59
CA SER A 136 -4.64 -2.43 11.32
C SER A 136 -3.42 -2.75 12.19
N ASP A 137 -3.64 -3.02 13.48
CA ASP A 137 -2.59 -3.23 14.47
C ASP A 137 -1.97 -4.64 14.34
N HIS A 138 -2.80 -5.63 14.04
CA HIS A 138 -2.33 -6.98 13.78
C HIS A 138 -1.44 -7.02 12.54
N ILE A 139 -1.87 -6.37 11.45
CA ILE A 139 -1.14 -6.30 10.20
C ILE A 139 0.14 -5.47 10.38
N SER A 140 0.11 -4.32 11.03
CA SER A 140 1.31 -3.48 11.20
C SER A 140 2.41 -4.21 11.99
N LYS A 141 2.06 -4.89 13.09
CA LYS A 141 2.99 -5.73 13.86
C LYS A 141 3.53 -6.89 13.05
N MET A 142 2.68 -7.56 12.25
CA MET A 142 3.07 -8.66 11.38
C MET A 142 4.07 -8.21 10.31
N MET A 143 3.78 -7.11 9.61
CA MET A 143 4.62 -6.54 8.56
C MET A 143 6.00 -6.14 9.10
N ILE A 144 6.06 -5.52 10.28
CA ILE A 144 7.33 -5.18 10.95
C ILE A 144 8.13 -6.45 11.26
N LYS A 145 7.49 -7.52 11.75
CA LYS A 145 8.16 -8.81 12.02
C LYS A 145 8.69 -9.50 10.76
N ILE A 146 7.98 -9.36 9.63
CA ILE A 146 8.44 -9.89 8.32
C ILE A 146 9.71 -9.14 7.84
N GLY A 147 9.93 -7.91 8.30
CA GLY A 147 11.10 -7.09 7.96
C GLY A 147 10.77 -5.86 7.13
N PHE A 148 9.50 -5.50 6.99
CA PHE A 148 9.11 -4.23 6.38
C PHE A 148 9.35 -3.05 7.33
N ASN A 149 9.76 -1.92 6.77
CA ASN A 149 9.84 -0.65 7.47
C ASN A 149 8.53 0.12 7.29
N MET A 150 7.85 0.43 8.39
CA MET A 150 6.62 1.23 8.37
C MET A 150 6.94 2.69 8.00
N ARG A 151 6.22 3.22 7.01
CA ARG A 151 6.36 4.61 6.55
C ARG A 151 5.32 5.54 7.15
N GLY A 152 4.17 5.00 7.52
CA GLY A 152 3.05 5.72 8.08
C GLY A 152 1.72 5.13 7.66
N GLU A 153 0.65 5.82 8.04
CA GLU A 153 -0.72 5.42 7.78
C GLU A 153 -1.45 6.59 7.11
N ILE A 154 -2.30 6.24 6.15
CA ILE A 154 -3.26 7.18 5.56
C ILE A 154 -4.65 6.75 6.00
N ILE A 155 -5.43 7.68 6.51
CA ILE A 155 -6.84 7.50 6.84
C ILE A 155 -7.65 7.85 5.60
N TRP A 156 -8.28 6.85 5.00
CA TRP A 156 -9.27 7.07 3.96
C TRP A 156 -10.63 7.33 4.61
N ASP A 157 -11.01 8.60 4.66
CA ASP A 157 -12.33 9.05 5.05
C ASP A 157 -13.33 8.83 3.90
N LYS A 158 -14.28 7.92 4.12
CA LYS A 158 -15.35 7.61 3.15
C LYS A 158 -16.40 8.73 3.10
N GLY A 159 -16.27 9.78 3.92
CA GLY A 159 -17.19 10.90 4.04
C GLY A 159 -18.59 10.47 4.46
N ALA A 160 -19.60 11.28 4.15
CA ALA A 160 -21.02 10.98 4.41
C ALA A 160 -21.56 9.71 3.70
N SER A 161 -20.74 9.04 2.89
CA SER A 161 -21.05 7.72 2.30
C SER A 161 -20.68 6.54 3.20
N ALA A 162 -19.97 6.78 4.32
CA ALA A 162 -19.89 5.83 5.41
C ALA A 162 -21.31 5.56 5.90
N SER A 163 -21.82 4.37 5.56
CA SER A 163 -23.08 3.76 5.98
C SER A 163 -23.88 4.56 7.02
N HIS A 164 -25.17 4.83 6.73
CA HIS A 164 -26.16 5.30 7.70
C HIS A 164 -26.37 4.33 8.89
N SER A 165 -25.48 3.36 9.09
CA SER A 165 -25.49 2.38 10.17
C SER A 165 -25.88 3.03 11.49
N THR A 166 -27.03 2.58 11.97
CA THR A 166 -27.60 2.87 13.28
C THR A 166 -27.12 1.87 14.33
N ALA A 167 -25.97 1.21 14.09
CA ALA A 167 -25.30 0.34 15.06
C ALA A 167 -24.66 1.17 16.19
N TRP A 168 -25.50 1.89 16.92
CA TRP A 168 -25.13 2.80 18.00
C TRP A 168 -24.82 2.07 19.31
N GLY A 169 -25.07 0.76 19.37
CA GLY A 169 -25.11 0.02 20.62
C GLY A 169 -26.34 0.47 21.41
N SER A 170 -26.14 0.81 22.68
CA SER A 170 -27.21 1.38 23.50
C SER A 170 -27.47 2.83 23.10
N TRP A 171 -28.58 3.05 22.40
CA TRP A 171 -28.96 4.38 21.93
C TRP A 171 -29.07 5.40 23.07
N ALA A 172 -28.40 6.54 22.92
CA ALA A 172 -28.39 7.63 23.90
C ALA A 172 -28.09 7.19 25.34
N SER A 173 -27.31 6.12 25.50
CA SER A 173 -26.99 5.52 26.80
C SER A 173 -25.52 5.18 26.91
N ALA A 174 -24.90 5.57 28.02
CA ALA A 174 -23.51 5.24 28.34
C ALA A 174 -23.31 3.75 28.66
N SER A 175 -24.38 2.94 28.74
CA SER A 175 -24.28 1.51 29.05
C SER A 175 -23.44 0.74 28.03
N ASN A 176 -23.56 1.08 26.74
CA ASN A 176 -22.75 0.47 25.67
C ASN A 176 -22.85 1.26 24.35
N PRO A 177 -22.41 2.53 24.26
CA PRO A 177 -22.33 3.23 22.99
C PRO A 177 -21.26 2.57 22.11
N THR A 178 -21.52 2.43 20.81
CA THR A 178 -20.61 1.77 19.86
C THR A 178 -19.99 2.78 18.90
N LEU A 179 -18.65 2.72 18.74
CA LEU A 179 -17.93 3.53 17.77
C LEU A 179 -18.29 3.12 16.33
N ARG A 180 -18.54 4.10 15.48
CA ARG A 180 -18.81 3.89 14.06
C ARG A 180 -17.59 4.29 13.24
N ASP A 181 -16.86 3.30 12.74
CA ASP A 181 -15.76 3.55 11.81
C ASP A 181 -16.33 4.11 10.49
N ILE A 182 -15.97 5.35 10.17
CA ILE A 182 -16.32 6.02 8.90
C ILE A 182 -15.16 6.02 7.91
N HIS A 183 -14.04 5.43 8.30
CA HIS A 183 -12.79 5.41 7.55
C HIS A 183 -12.24 4.00 7.40
N GLU A 184 -11.25 3.88 6.54
CA GLU A 184 -10.36 2.72 6.42
C GLU A 184 -8.91 3.18 6.54
N TYR A 185 -8.03 2.26 6.87
CA TYR A 185 -6.60 2.50 6.98
C TYR A 185 -5.92 2.05 5.70
N ILE A 186 -5.00 2.87 5.20
CA ILE A 186 -4.04 2.48 4.18
C ILE A 186 -2.68 2.49 4.86
N LEU A 187 -2.19 1.30 5.19
CA LEU A 187 -0.89 1.10 5.82
C LEU A 187 0.20 1.14 4.75
N VAL A 188 1.24 1.95 4.96
CA VAL A 188 2.32 2.13 3.98
C VAL A 188 3.64 1.63 4.53
N PHE A 189 4.28 0.72 3.80
CA PHE A 189 5.53 0.07 4.15
C PHE A 189 6.58 0.19 3.03
N SER A 190 7.85 -0.01 3.37
CA SER A 190 8.95 -0.19 2.41
C SER A 190 9.81 -1.39 2.78
N LYS A 191 10.29 -2.12 1.77
CA LYS A 191 11.32 -3.14 1.96
C LYS A 191 12.69 -2.47 1.93
N GLY A 192 13.49 -2.70 2.96
CA GLY A 192 14.81 -2.08 3.03
C GLY A 192 14.75 -0.56 3.19
N ASP A 193 15.52 0.17 2.39
CA ASP A 193 15.60 1.63 2.50
C ASP A 193 14.26 2.32 2.18
N PHE A 194 14.00 3.45 2.83
CA PHE A 194 12.85 4.31 2.49
C PHE A 194 12.96 4.92 1.09
N LYS A 195 14.17 4.97 0.52
CA LYS A 195 14.47 5.52 -0.81
C LYS A 195 14.85 4.38 -1.77
N ARG A 196 14.28 4.39 -2.98
CA ARG A 196 14.77 3.53 -4.07
C ARG A 196 16.09 4.10 -4.55
N GLN A 197 17.18 3.36 -4.40
CA GLN A 197 18.48 3.75 -4.92
C GLN A 197 18.46 3.48 -6.43
N LEU A 198 18.72 4.51 -7.22
CA LEU A 198 18.75 4.43 -8.68
C LEU A 198 20.12 4.93 -9.16
N SER A 199 20.67 4.27 -10.18
CA SER A 199 21.82 4.78 -10.92
C SER A 199 21.46 6.10 -11.63
N LYS A 200 22.47 6.82 -12.12
CA LYS A 200 22.21 8.07 -12.87
C LYS A 200 21.44 7.78 -14.16
N GLU A 201 21.75 6.68 -14.83
CA GLU A 201 21.11 6.22 -16.06
C GLU A 201 19.65 5.81 -15.80
N GLU A 202 19.39 5.10 -14.70
CA GLU A 202 18.03 4.75 -14.28
C GLU A 202 17.21 6.00 -13.94
N MET A 203 17.80 6.95 -13.21
CA MET A 203 17.10 8.19 -12.86
C MET A 203 16.74 9.04 -14.09
N GLN A 204 17.54 8.99 -15.16
CA GLN A 204 17.24 9.68 -16.42
C GLN A 204 16.14 8.99 -17.24
N SER A 205 16.03 7.65 -17.15
CA SER A 205 15.01 6.88 -17.87
C SER A 205 13.67 6.77 -17.14
N LYS A 206 13.68 6.85 -15.79
CA LYS A 206 12.46 6.79 -14.98
C LYS A 206 11.65 8.09 -15.11
N LYS A 207 10.34 7.94 -15.26
CA LYS A 207 9.40 9.05 -15.40
C LYS A 207 8.36 9.08 -14.28
N ASN A 208 8.27 10.21 -13.60
CA ASN A 208 7.20 10.50 -12.65
C ASN A 208 5.94 10.93 -13.41
N SER A 209 4.77 10.49 -12.96
CA SER A 209 3.48 10.88 -13.56
C SER A 209 2.64 11.80 -12.66
N ILE A 210 3.00 11.98 -11.39
CA ILE A 210 2.23 12.78 -10.44
C ILE A 210 2.42 14.28 -10.69
N SER A 211 1.34 15.05 -10.65
CA SER A 211 1.40 16.51 -10.70
C SER A 211 1.85 17.11 -9.36
N LYS A 212 2.29 18.37 -9.37
CA LYS A 212 2.70 19.08 -8.15
C LYS A 212 1.54 19.23 -7.16
N GLU A 213 0.35 19.53 -7.67
CA GLU A 213 -0.87 19.73 -6.89
C GLU A 213 -1.28 18.43 -6.21
N ASN A 214 -1.29 17.33 -6.98
CA ASN A 214 -1.59 15.99 -6.47
C ASN A 214 -0.54 15.55 -5.45
N PHE A 215 0.74 15.82 -5.68
CA PHE A 215 1.79 15.49 -4.71
C PHE A 215 1.58 16.20 -3.37
N LEU A 216 1.33 17.51 -3.37
CA LEU A 216 1.08 18.27 -2.14
C LEU A 216 -0.20 17.83 -1.41
N SER A 217 -1.22 17.41 -2.16
CA SER A 217 -2.47 16.93 -1.60
C SER A 217 -2.35 15.51 -1.03
N TRP A 218 -1.80 14.58 -1.81
CA TRP A 218 -1.82 13.15 -1.50
C TRP A 218 -0.71 12.72 -0.53
N THR A 219 0.29 13.56 -0.29
CA THR A 219 1.25 13.35 0.81
C THR A 219 0.69 13.66 2.21
N LYS A 220 -0.55 14.14 2.31
CA LYS A 220 -1.27 14.27 3.59
C LYS A 220 -1.84 12.93 4.02
N SER A 221 -1.95 12.73 5.34
CA SER A 221 -2.40 11.48 5.95
C SER A 221 -3.92 11.28 5.98
N ILE A 222 -4.72 12.24 5.51
CA ILE A 222 -6.19 12.10 5.44
C ILE A 222 -6.62 12.31 4.01
N TRP A 223 -7.27 11.28 3.44
CA TRP A 223 -7.80 11.32 2.09
C TRP A 223 -9.32 11.18 2.12
N THR A 224 -10.02 12.11 1.47
CA THR A 224 -11.48 12.08 1.37
C THR A 224 -11.89 11.80 -0.07
N PHE A 225 -12.59 10.69 -0.29
CA PHE A 225 -13.27 10.34 -1.55
C PHE A 225 -14.30 9.23 -1.29
N LYS A 226 -15.32 9.14 -2.15
CA LYS A 226 -16.44 8.21 -1.98
C LYS A 226 -16.02 6.77 -2.27
N ALA A 227 -16.66 5.82 -1.60
CA ALA A 227 -16.53 4.40 -1.93
C ALA A 227 -17.22 4.06 -3.25
N GLU A 228 -16.79 2.99 -3.92
CA GLU A 228 -17.46 2.46 -5.10
C GLU A 228 -18.68 1.62 -4.73
N SER A 229 -19.66 1.56 -5.63
CA SER A 229 -20.84 0.72 -5.45
C SER A 229 -20.53 -0.75 -5.76
N ALA A 230 -20.56 -1.59 -4.72
CA ALA A 230 -20.40 -3.05 -4.84
C ALA A 230 -21.37 -3.66 -5.88
N LYS A 231 -22.63 -3.22 -5.88
CA LYS A 231 -23.67 -3.66 -6.84
C LYS A 231 -23.33 -3.29 -8.28
N LYS A 232 -22.75 -2.11 -8.51
CA LYS A 232 -22.38 -1.64 -9.85
C LYS A 232 -21.20 -2.44 -10.43
N ILE A 233 -20.27 -2.83 -9.56
CA ILE A 233 -19.06 -3.54 -9.96
C ILE A 233 -19.29 -5.05 -10.07
N GLY A 234 -20.29 -5.61 -9.37
CA GLY A 234 -20.48 -7.05 -9.29
C GLY A 234 -19.46 -7.74 -8.37
N HIS A 235 -18.85 -6.97 -7.46
CA HIS A 235 -17.91 -7.45 -6.45
C HIS A 235 -18.37 -6.96 -5.08
N PRO A 236 -18.33 -7.78 -4.01
CA PRO A 236 -18.91 -7.44 -2.72
C PRO A 236 -18.15 -6.36 -1.93
N ALA A 237 -16.87 -6.13 -2.27
CA ALA A 237 -16.01 -5.18 -1.56
C ALA A 237 -14.89 -4.53 -2.43
N PRO A 238 -15.18 -3.92 -3.58
CA PRO A 238 -14.18 -3.20 -4.36
C PRO A 238 -13.83 -1.87 -3.68
N PHE A 239 -12.54 -1.59 -3.49
CA PHE A 239 -12.10 -0.22 -3.19
C PHE A 239 -12.19 0.66 -4.46
N PRO A 240 -12.36 1.99 -4.31
CA PRO A 240 -12.44 2.91 -5.43
C PRO A 240 -11.12 3.06 -6.17
N ILE A 241 -11.20 3.27 -7.48
CA ILE A 241 -10.03 3.42 -8.36
C ILE A 241 -9.12 4.59 -7.94
N ASP A 242 -9.68 5.62 -7.28
CA ASP A 242 -8.90 6.74 -6.73
C ASP A 242 -7.83 6.29 -5.73
N LEU A 243 -8.09 5.23 -4.95
CA LEU A 243 -7.14 4.72 -3.96
C LEU A 243 -5.84 4.20 -4.61
N PRO A 244 -5.86 3.18 -5.50
CA PRO A 244 -4.67 2.70 -6.16
C PRO A 244 -4.09 3.75 -7.11
N ASP A 245 -4.91 4.59 -7.75
CA ASP A 245 -4.44 5.66 -8.64
C ASP A 245 -3.50 6.63 -7.90
N ARG A 246 -3.87 7.06 -6.70
CA ARG A 246 -3.03 7.93 -5.85
C ARG A 246 -1.75 7.23 -5.44
N LEU A 247 -1.85 5.99 -4.96
CA LEU A 247 -0.69 5.22 -4.45
C LEU A 247 0.31 4.90 -5.58
N ILE A 248 -0.18 4.49 -6.75
CA ILE A 248 0.64 4.20 -7.93
C ILE A 248 1.40 5.46 -8.37
N GLN A 249 0.74 6.60 -8.44
CA GLN A 249 1.38 7.86 -8.82
C GLN A 249 2.39 8.36 -7.76
N LEU A 250 2.13 8.14 -6.47
CA LEU A 250 3.03 8.54 -5.38
C LEU A 250 4.28 7.66 -5.27
N TYR A 251 4.14 6.35 -5.49
CA TYR A 251 5.12 5.36 -5.04
C TYR A 251 5.75 4.52 -6.15
N SER A 252 5.43 4.79 -7.41
CA SER A 252 6.02 4.12 -8.57
C SER A 252 6.34 5.09 -9.71
N PHE A 253 7.25 4.71 -10.60
CA PHE A 253 7.48 5.39 -11.88
C PHE A 253 6.62 4.77 -12.98
N GLU A 254 6.45 5.47 -14.11
CA GLU A 254 5.91 4.83 -15.33
C GLU A 254 6.72 3.57 -15.65
N THR A 255 6.07 2.54 -16.21
CA THR A 255 6.61 1.20 -16.52
C THR A 255 6.94 0.30 -15.31
N ASP A 256 6.92 0.81 -14.08
CA ASP A 256 7.04 -0.04 -12.89
C ASP A 256 5.88 -1.07 -12.84
N ILE A 257 6.13 -2.18 -12.14
CA ILE A 257 5.22 -3.32 -12.03
C ILE A 257 4.49 -3.26 -10.68
N ILE A 258 3.16 -3.20 -10.74
CA ILE A 258 2.26 -3.16 -9.59
C ILE A 258 1.74 -4.57 -9.30
N LEU A 259 2.02 -5.08 -8.10
CA LEU A 259 1.49 -6.36 -7.64
C LEU A 259 0.23 -6.15 -6.79
N ASP A 260 -0.79 -6.96 -7.04
CA ASP A 260 -1.93 -7.13 -6.14
C ASP A 260 -2.08 -8.63 -5.77
N PRO A 261 -1.73 -9.04 -4.53
CA PRO A 261 -1.91 -10.42 -4.05
C PRO A 261 -3.38 -10.83 -3.87
N PHE A 262 -4.32 -9.88 -3.92
CA PHE A 262 -5.76 -10.09 -3.72
C PHE A 262 -6.54 -9.28 -4.77
N MET A 263 -6.32 -9.60 -6.04
CA MET A 263 -6.71 -8.77 -7.19
C MET A 263 -8.21 -8.53 -7.31
N GLY A 264 -9.05 -9.48 -6.86
CA GLY A 264 -10.51 -9.37 -6.91
C GLY A 264 -10.99 -8.99 -8.30
N SER A 265 -11.81 -7.93 -8.36
CA SER A 265 -12.38 -7.43 -9.61
C SER A 265 -11.45 -6.57 -10.48
N GLY A 266 -10.13 -6.52 -10.22
CA GLY A 266 -9.16 -5.89 -11.12
C GLY A 266 -8.98 -4.37 -10.96
N THR A 267 -9.43 -3.76 -9.87
CA THR A 267 -9.34 -2.29 -9.70
C THR A 267 -7.88 -1.80 -9.71
N THR A 268 -6.95 -2.52 -9.07
CA THR A 268 -5.51 -2.18 -9.11
C THR A 268 -4.95 -2.25 -10.52
N ALA A 269 -5.32 -3.27 -11.29
CA ALA A 269 -4.86 -3.45 -12.66
C ALA A 269 -5.33 -2.31 -13.58
N ILE A 270 -6.60 -1.91 -13.50
CA ILE A 270 -7.13 -0.77 -14.25
C ILE A 270 -6.38 0.53 -13.87
N ALA A 271 -6.13 0.74 -12.58
CA ALA A 271 -5.36 1.90 -12.12
C ALA A 271 -3.90 1.88 -12.62
N ALA A 272 -3.25 0.72 -12.68
CA ALA A 272 -1.92 0.56 -13.24
C ALA A 272 -1.91 0.91 -14.74
N LEU A 273 -2.83 0.35 -15.52
CA LEU A 273 -2.98 0.63 -16.95
C LEU A 273 -3.28 2.11 -17.22
N LYS A 274 -4.13 2.73 -16.39
CA LYS A 274 -4.41 4.17 -16.44
C LYS A 274 -3.16 5.02 -16.29
N ASN A 275 -2.27 4.60 -15.39
CA ASN A 275 -1.03 5.30 -15.10
C ASN A 275 0.17 4.80 -15.91
N LYS A 276 0.01 4.02 -16.98
CA LYS A 276 1.14 3.49 -17.78
C LYS A 276 2.13 2.67 -16.95
N ARG A 277 1.63 1.93 -15.96
CA ARG A 277 2.36 0.89 -15.22
C ARG A 277 1.92 -0.48 -15.74
N GLN A 278 2.74 -1.47 -15.46
CA GLN A 278 2.36 -2.87 -15.66
C GLN A 278 1.79 -3.43 -14.36
N TYR A 279 1.07 -4.54 -14.43
CA TYR A 279 0.54 -5.19 -13.23
C TYR A 279 0.77 -6.70 -13.22
N LEU A 280 0.67 -7.29 -12.04
CA LEU A 280 0.55 -8.72 -11.80
C LEU A 280 -0.48 -8.92 -10.69
N GLY A 281 -1.48 -9.77 -10.93
CA GLY A 281 -2.55 -10.06 -9.97
C GLY A 281 -2.64 -11.52 -9.61
N PHE A 282 -2.87 -11.82 -8.34
CA PHE A 282 -3.27 -13.14 -7.85
C PHE A 282 -4.73 -13.08 -7.40
N GLU A 283 -5.51 -14.07 -7.79
CA GLU A 283 -6.90 -14.23 -7.39
C GLU A 283 -7.24 -15.72 -7.38
N VAL A 284 -7.94 -16.18 -6.34
CA VAL A 284 -8.31 -17.59 -6.18
C VAL A 284 -9.67 -17.89 -6.80
N ASN A 285 -10.52 -16.88 -6.96
CA ASN A 285 -11.84 -17.00 -7.54
C ASN A 285 -11.82 -16.70 -9.05
N ARG A 286 -12.11 -17.73 -9.85
CA ARG A 286 -12.15 -17.64 -11.31
C ARG A 286 -13.16 -16.60 -11.83
N GLU A 287 -14.29 -16.43 -11.16
CA GLU A 287 -15.33 -15.46 -11.58
C GLU A 287 -14.83 -14.03 -11.43
N TYR A 288 -14.05 -13.74 -10.38
CA TYR A 288 -13.44 -12.43 -10.20
C TYR A 288 -12.35 -12.14 -11.24
N ILE A 289 -11.59 -13.14 -11.67
CA ILE A 289 -10.66 -13.00 -12.79
C ILE A 289 -11.40 -12.67 -14.10
N TYR A 290 -12.52 -13.35 -14.37
CA TYR A 290 -13.33 -13.05 -15.55
C TYR A 290 -13.84 -11.61 -15.51
N LEU A 291 -14.41 -11.20 -14.37
CA LEU A 291 -14.87 -9.83 -14.15
C LEU A 291 -13.75 -8.79 -14.30
N ALA A 292 -12.57 -9.06 -13.76
CA ALA A 292 -11.40 -8.18 -13.89
C ALA A 292 -11.03 -7.97 -15.37
N LYS A 293 -10.97 -9.05 -16.15
CA LYS A 293 -10.67 -9.00 -17.59
C LYS A 293 -11.72 -8.23 -18.39
N GLU A 294 -13.00 -8.42 -18.11
CA GLU A 294 -14.08 -7.69 -18.78
C GLU A 294 -14.03 -6.18 -18.48
N ARG A 295 -13.77 -5.82 -17.22
CA ARG A 295 -13.61 -4.41 -16.82
C ARG A 295 -12.39 -3.77 -17.47
N GLU A 296 -11.27 -4.50 -17.57
CA GLU A 296 -10.07 -4.03 -18.26
C GLU A 296 -10.30 -3.84 -19.76
N LYS A 297 -10.97 -4.80 -20.41
CA LYS A 297 -11.34 -4.69 -21.82
C LYS A 297 -12.19 -3.44 -22.06
N THR A 298 -13.24 -3.26 -21.26
CA THR A 298 -14.10 -2.07 -21.31
C THR A 298 -13.30 -0.78 -21.14
N TYR A 299 -12.36 -0.75 -20.20
CA TYR A 299 -11.48 0.40 -19.98
C TYR A 299 -10.60 0.70 -21.20
N LEU A 300 -10.00 -0.33 -21.81
CA LEU A 300 -9.13 -0.18 -22.98
C LEU A 300 -9.91 0.26 -24.22
N GLU A 301 -11.14 -0.20 -24.40
CA GLU A 301 -12.04 0.20 -25.50
C GLU A 301 -12.55 1.63 -25.35
N SER A 302 -12.55 2.18 -24.13
CA SER A 302 -12.98 3.56 -23.85
C SER A 302 -11.90 4.63 -24.05
N LYS A 303 -10.68 4.24 -24.44
CA LYS A 303 -9.54 5.14 -24.70
C LYS A 303 -9.41 5.51 -26.17
#